data_AF-A0ABD0JKF9-F1
#
_entry.id   AF-A0ABD0JKF9-F1
#
_cell.length_a   1.000
_cell.length_b   1.000
_cell.length_c   1.000
_cell.angle_alpha   90.00
_cell.angle_beta   90.00
_cell.angle_gamma   90.00
#
_symmetry.space_group_name_H-M   'P 1'
#
loop_
_entity.id
_entity.type
_entity.pdbx_description
1 polymer ?
#
loop_
_entity_poly.entity_id
_entity_poly.type
_entity_poly.pdbx_seq_one_letter_code
_entity_poly.pdbx_strand_id
1 'polypeptide(L)'
;MYRQEIWVIQCTARRSGSYKVPPGDLGHTMYRQEIWVIQEVTGVVVGVPYECGMSAHPNCSTIISGWTLGQNGECIHNNAGVRLGVKGYTKMALQFHWNNPELSSTYQDSSGMALHYTSNLRQYDSGVWMVGNADFDIFPRQSHVTVEAKCSSTCTKTYLKEPVYVTAAVNHMHYLGVSQTIEHYRNGTWLRYITNDVIYSYDSPQTQENFRCCETDDTSDADCQDVVKLTSLVTLLCQYITPIEVLPGDELKSTCHFNSMTRSKTTTFGDSTQQEMCFGFLTYYPEQALADKSCISFGSLSFCEPNSFKGCDWNRFRAEIGPFWNAVTTNCAYHTCYPECKETILAEQRRNPCLANRDLVSFFKKWTLPRAERGMEFLAKFVSCDVELYGASNVGDSITTGAVPTGSGSTSTGAGSGSSSTGAGSGSSSTGAGSGSSSTGAGSGVTATPAPCRKDTGAGNGLTSSVVLIFLSFMLQ
;
A
#
# COMPACT_ATOMS: atom_id res chain seq x y z
N MET A 1 35.62 -22.84 -10.28
CA MET A 1 35.19 -21.42 -10.29
C MET A 1 35.05 -20.98 -8.84
N TYR A 2 35.91 -20.05 -8.40
CA TYR A 2 35.82 -19.45 -7.07
C TYR A 2 34.49 -18.68 -6.97
N ARG A 3 33.57 -19.14 -6.11
CA ARG A 3 32.33 -18.41 -5.82
C ARG A 3 32.68 -17.22 -4.92
N GLN A 4 33.01 -16.08 -5.53
CA GLN A 4 33.25 -14.85 -4.78
C GLN A 4 31.92 -14.24 -4.32
N GLU A 5 31.86 -13.85 -3.05
CA GLU A 5 30.76 -13.04 -2.52
C GLU A 5 31.02 -11.57 -2.87
N ILE A 6 29.97 -10.86 -3.26
CA ILE A 6 30.04 -9.42 -3.58
C ILE A 6 28.91 -8.68 -2.87
N TRP A 7 29.15 -7.42 -2.57
CA TRP A 7 28.14 -6.49 -2.05
C TRP A 7 27.75 -5.51 -3.13
N VAL A 8 26.45 -5.33 -3.34
CA VAL A 8 25.94 -4.17 -4.06
C VAL A 8 26.08 -2.96 -3.15
N ILE A 9 26.87 -1.99 -3.60
CA ILE A 9 26.94 -0.65 -3.03
C ILE A 9 26.18 0.19 -4.03
N GLN A 10 24.85 0.09 -4.00
CA GLN A 10 24.04 0.84 -4.93
C GLN A 10 24.36 2.31 -4.70
N CYS A 11 24.82 3.00 -5.73
CA CYS A 11 24.93 4.43 -5.80
C CYS A 11 24.53 4.78 -7.22
N THR A 12 23.43 5.52 -7.35
CA THR A 12 22.72 5.78 -8.61
C THR A 12 22.09 4.56 -9.29
N ALA A 13 20.81 4.33 -9.00
CA ALA A 13 19.91 3.64 -9.91
C ALA A 13 19.63 4.56 -11.11
N ARG A 14 20.61 4.73 -12.00
CA ARG A 14 20.40 5.52 -13.22
C ARG A 14 19.68 4.64 -14.25
N ARG A 15 18.67 5.19 -14.92
CA ARG A 15 18.11 4.62 -16.14
C ARG A 15 19.25 4.32 -17.12
N SER A 16 19.51 3.05 -17.41
CA SER A 16 20.39 2.64 -18.50
C SER A 16 19.53 2.37 -19.73
N GLY A 17 19.71 3.14 -20.81
CA GLY A 17 18.95 2.96 -22.06
C GLY A 17 18.38 4.24 -22.64
N SER A 18 18.08 4.23 -23.95
CA SER A 18 17.52 5.36 -24.67
C SER A 18 16.11 5.02 -25.17
N TYR A 19 15.17 5.94 -24.94
CA TYR A 19 13.81 5.87 -25.47
C TYR A 19 13.81 6.57 -26.83
N LYS A 20 13.48 5.86 -27.91
CA LYS A 20 13.27 6.50 -29.22
C LYS A 20 11.79 6.87 -29.35
N VAL A 21 11.48 8.13 -29.09
CA VAL A 21 10.15 8.73 -29.36
C VAL A 21 10.29 9.75 -30.48
N PRO A 22 9.33 9.84 -31.40
CA PRO A 22 9.20 11.00 -32.27
C PRO A 22 9.08 12.31 -31.45
N PRO A 23 9.57 13.46 -31.94
CA PRO A 23 9.44 14.73 -31.24
C PRO A 23 7.98 15.15 -31.15
N GLY A 24 7.43 15.30 -29.94
CA GLY A 24 6.06 15.82 -29.72
C GLY A 24 5.27 15.15 -28.59
N ASP A 25 5.63 13.92 -28.20
CA ASP A 25 4.89 13.17 -27.17
C ASP A 25 5.61 13.16 -25.83
N LEU A 26 5.08 13.92 -24.88
CA LEU A 26 5.40 13.82 -23.45
C LEU A 26 4.58 12.72 -22.74
N GLY A 27 4.01 11.76 -23.49
CA GLY A 27 2.94 10.87 -23.02
C GLY A 27 3.30 9.45 -22.59
N HIS A 28 4.56 9.01 -22.68
CA HIS A 28 4.90 7.58 -22.47
C HIS A 28 6.19 7.41 -21.69
N THR A 29 6.07 7.14 -20.38
CA THR A 29 7.21 7.14 -19.47
C THR A 29 7.18 5.86 -18.66
N MET A 30 8.29 5.14 -18.62
CA MET A 30 8.53 4.17 -17.56
C MET A 30 8.57 4.94 -16.22
N TYR A 31 7.69 4.59 -15.29
CA TYR A 31 7.48 5.35 -14.06
C TYR A 31 8.30 4.84 -12.88
N ARG A 32 8.42 3.51 -12.76
CA ARG A 32 9.10 2.86 -11.63
C ARG A 32 9.89 1.65 -12.11
N GLN A 33 11.01 1.40 -11.45
CA GLN A 33 11.79 0.18 -11.57
C GLN A 33 12.15 -0.33 -10.17
N GLU A 34 12.14 -1.65 -10.00
CA GLU A 34 12.52 -2.28 -8.75
C GLU A 34 13.40 -3.49 -8.99
N ILE A 35 14.33 -3.69 -8.06
CA ILE A 35 15.16 -4.89 -8.05
C ILE A 35 14.74 -5.73 -6.86
N TRP A 36 14.25 -6.90 -7.19
CA TRP A 36 13.88 -7.94 -6.25
C TRP A 36 14.94 -9.03 -6.22
N VAL A 37 15.17 -9.62 -5.06
CA VAL A 37 16.16 -10.69 -4.88
C VAL A 37 15.55 -11.97 -4.34
N ILE A 38 16.23 -13.07 -4.64
CA ILE A 38 15.85 -14.42 -4.23
C ILE A 38 17.04 -15.16 -3.64
N GLN A 39 16.82 -15.80 -2.50
CA GLN A 39 17.70 -16.83 -1.97
C GLN A 39 17.20 -18.20 -2.47
N GLU A 40 18.00 -18.84 -3.32
CA GLU A 40 17.83 -20.19 -3.88
C GLU A 40 16.39 -20.70 -4.06
N VAL A 41 15.84 -20.50 -5.26
CA VAL A 41 14.56 -21.12 -5.65
C VAL A 41 14.69 -21.86 -6.99
N THR A 42 14.28 -23.12 -6.97
CA THR A 42 14.15 -23.99 -8.14
C THR A 42 12.93 -23.57 -8.97
N GLY A 43 13.01 -23.70 -10.30
CA GLY A 43 11.87 -23.40 -11.19
C GLY A 43 11.71 -21.94 -11.62
N VAL A 44 12.56 -21.00 -11.18
CA VAL A 44 12.56 -19.62 -11.72
C VAL A 44 13.29 -19.60 -13.06
N VAL A 45 12.54 -19.39 -14.14
CA VAL A 45 13.06 -19.15 -15.50
C VAL A 45 13.72 -17.76 -15.55
N VAL A 46 14.97 -17.70 -15.99
CA VAL A 46 15.75 -16.46 -16.07
C VAL A 46 15.79 -15.99 -17.53
N GLY A 47 15.61 -14.69 -17.75
CA GLY A 47 15.81 -14.05 -19.06
C GLY A 47 14.57 -13.96 -19.95
N VAL A 48 13.41 -14.44 -19.49
CA VAL A 48 12.14 -14.27 -20.19
C VAL A 48 11.28 -13.25 -19.44
N PRO A 49 10.95 -12.09 -20.04
CA PRO A 49 10.01 -11.14 -19.44
C PRO A 49 8.60 -11.72 -19.34
N TYR A 50 7.87 -11.35 -18.29
CA TYR A 50 6.47 -11.72 -18.08
C TYR A 50 5.75 -10.61 -17.30
N GLU A 51 4.42 -10.61 -17.35
CA GLU A 51 3.60 -9.69 -16.57
C GLU A 51 3.65 -10.07 -15.08
N CYS A 52 3.96 -9.10 -14.23
CA CYS A 52 4.09 -9.26 -12.79
C CYS A 52 3.12 -8.31 -12.05
N GLY A 53 2.75 -8.66 -10.82
CA GLY A 53 1.97 -7.78 -9.92
C GLY A 53 2.88 -7.00 -8.96
N MET A 54 2.42 -6.75 -7.73
CA MET A 54 3.20 -6.08 -6.67
C MET A 54 4.62 -6.59 -6.41
N SER A 55 4.93 -7.84 -6.76
CA SER A 55 6.27 -8.40 -6.65
C SER A 55 6.67 -8.99 -7.99
N ALA A 56 7.97 -8.98 -8.29
CA ALA A 56 8.47 -9.48 -9.56
C ALA A 56 8.10 -10.96 -9.79
N HIS A 57 8.13 -11.77 -8.73
CA HIS A 57 7.78 -13.20 -8.75
C HIS A 57 7.27 -13.58 -7.35
N PRO A 58 6.42 -14.60 -7.20
CA PRO A 58 6.00 -15.10 -5.88
C PRO A 58 7.19 -15.31 -4.92
N ASN A 59 8.22 -16.02 -5.37
CA ASN A 59 9.41 -16.26 -4.55
C ASN A 59 10.44 -15.10 -4.54
N CYS A 60 10.15 -13.96 -5.17
CA CYS A 60 10.95 -12.73 -5.13
C CYS A 60 10.26 -11.69 -4.24
N SER A 61 10.55 -11.69 -2.94
CA SER A 61 9.84 -10.80 -2.00
C SER A 61 10.66 -9.71 -1.37
N THR A 62 11.97 -9.79 -1.52
CA THR A 62 12.85 -8.79 -0.93
C THR A 62 13.19 -7.79 -2.01
N ILE A 63 12.77 -6.55 -1.80
CA ILE A 63 13.22 -5.40 -2.58
C ILE A 63 14.58 -5.00 -2.02
N ILE A 64 15.55 -4.78 -2.90
CA ILE A 64 16.88 -4.26 -2.53
C ILE A 64 17.13 -2.87 -3.09
N SER A 65 16.26 -2.43 -3.99
CA SER A 65 16.40 -1.20 -4.74
C SER A 65 15.09 -0.81 -5.38
N GLY A 66 14.78 0.48 -5.34
CA GLY A 66 13.73 1.10 -6.14
C GLY A 66 14.28 2.32 -6.88
N TRP A 67 13.67 2.62 -8.02
CA TRP A 67 13.77 3.90 -8.70
C TRP A 67 12.38 4.32 -9.14
N THR A 68 12.06 5.59 -8.98
CA THR A 68 10.86 6.19 -9.57
C THR A 68 11.21 7.50 -10.24
N LEU A 69 10.32 7.98 -11.11
CA LEU A 69 10.47 9.24 -11.80
C LEU A 69 10.86 10.37 -10.83
N GLY A 70 11.82 11.20 -11.25
CA GLY A 70 12.34 12.31 -10.45
C GLY A 70 13.41 11.95 -9.41
N GLN A 71 13.67 10.66 -9.16
CA GLN A 71 14.76 10.27 -8.25
C GLN A 71 16.13 10.18 -8.95
N ASN A 72 17.17 10.63 -8.26
CA ASN A 72 18.57 10.46 -8.67
C ASN A 72 19.11 9.05 -8.33
N GLY A 73 18.32 8.24 -7.62
CA GLY A 73 18.70 6.95 -7.07
C GLY A 73 19.35 7.08 -5.68
N GLU A 74 19.27 6.02 -4.89
CA GLU A 74 19.73 5.99 -3.50
C GLU A 74 21.13 5.37 -3.37
N CYS A 75 21.93 5.91 -2.44
CA CYS A 75 23.20 5.30 -2.01
C CYS A 75 23.04 4.49 -0.72
N ILE A 76 23.45 3.21 -0.73
CA ILE A 76 23.51 2.42 0.52
C ILE A 76 24.64 2.95 1.42
N HIS A 77 24.37 3.03 2.71
CA HIS A 77 25.32 3.52 3.72
C HIS A 77 26.68 2.80 3.68
N ASN A 78 27.77 3.54 3.93
CA ASN A 78 29.15 3.04 3.76
C ASN A 78 29.51 1.79 4.58
N ASN A 79 28.82 1.51 5.68
CA ASN A 79 29.06 0.31 6.49
C ASN A 79 28.19 -0.89 6.08
N ALA A 80 27.31 -0.71 5.10
CA ALA A 80 26.35 -1.72 4.66
C ALA A 80 26.35 -1.91 3.13
N GLY A 81 25.68 -2.95 2.64
CA GLY A 81 25.39 -3.16 1.22
C GLY A 81 24.22 -4.15 1.06
N VAL A 82 23.99 -4.71 -0.13
CA VAL A 82 23.20 -5.97 -0.31
C VAL A 82 24.08 -7.18 -0.69
N ARG A 83 23.99 -8.32 0.03
CA ARG A 83 24.92 -9.46 -0.11
C ARG A 83 24.50 -10.34 -1.27
N LEU A 84 25.38 -10.52 -2.25
CA LEU A 84 25.16 -11.44 -3.36
C LEU A 84 26.16 -12.60 -3.33
N GLY A 85 25.69 -13.74 -3.81
CA GLY A 85 26.46 -14.97 -3.90
C GLY A 85 25.91 -16.06 -2.97
N VAL A 86 26.70 -17.09 -2.72
CA VAL A 86 26.25 -18.32 -2.04
C VAL A 86 25.75 -18.13 -0.61
N LYS A 87 26.26 -17.12 0.10
CA LYS A 87 25.82 -16.80 1.46
C LYS A 87 24.80 -15.65 1.50
N GLY A 88 24.33 -15.21 0.34
CA GLY A 88 23.34 -14.14 0.21
C GLY A 88 22.36 -14.45 -0.90
N TYR A 89 21.99 -13.42 -1.65
CA TYR A 89 21.06 -13.57 -2.76
C TYR A 89 21.75 -14.13 -4.01
N THR A 90 21.06 -15.05 -4.68
CA THR A 90 21.62 -15.81 -5.83
C THR A 90 20.99 -15.43 -7.16
N LYS A 91 19.78 -14.87 -7.12
CA LYS A 91 19.05 -14.38 -8.30
C LYS A 91 18.47 -13.01 -8.02
N MET A 92 18.32 -12.24 -9.09
CA MET A 92 17.64 -10.96 -9.11
C MET A 92 16.51 -11.00 -10.14
N ALA A 93 15.43 -10.29 -9.86
CA ALA A 93 14.39 -9.98 -10.82
C ALA A 93 14.26 -8.45 -10.91
N LEU A 94 14.30 -7.94 -12.13
CA LEU A 94 14.08 -6.53 -12.41
C LEU A 94 12.62 -6.36 -12.84
N GLN A 95 11.89 -5.53 -12.10
CA GLN A 95 10.50 -5.20 -12.35
C GLN A 95 10.41 -3.79 -12.95
N PHE A 96 9.54 -3.65 -13.95
CA PHE A 96 9.29 -2.39 -14.64
C PHE A 96 7.82 -2.03 -14.53
N HIS A 97 7.54 -0.76 -14.27
CA HIS A 97 6.20 -0.21 -14.32
C HIS A 97 6.11 0.80 -15.47
N TRP A 98 5.41 0.40 -16.54
CA TRP A 98 5.14 1.26 -17.69
C TRP A 98 3.71 1.81 -17.61
N ASN A 99 3.56 3.10 -17.88
CA ASN A 99 2.26 3.69 -18.16
C ASN A 99 2.10 3.85 -19.68
N ASN A 100 1.23 3.05 -20.29
CA ASN A 100 0.95 3.06 -21.72
C ASN A 100 -0.52 3.47 -22.00
N PRO A 101 -0.89 4.74 -21.79
CA PRO A 101 -2.28 5.17 -21.94
C PRO A 101 -2.82 5.03 -23.37
N GLU A 102 -1.95 5.10 -24.38
CA GLU A 102 -2.31 4.95 -25.80
C GLU A 102 -2.45 3.50 -26.25
N LEU A 103 -2.09 2.54 -25.40
CA LEU A 103 -2.11 1.11 -25.71
C LEU A 103 -1.34 0.76 -27.00
N SER A 104 -0.30 1.53 -27.32
CA SER A 104 0.48 1.31 -28.53
C SER A 104 1.32 0.04 -28.40
N SER A 105 1.35 -0.74 -29.48
CA SER A 105 2.16 -1.96 -29.60
C SER A 105 3.52 -1.71 -30.26
N THR A 106 3.80 -0.49 -30.71
CA THR A 106 5.04 -0.17 -31.44
C THR A 106 6.20 0.27 -30.54
N TYR A 107 5.95 0.47 -29.25
CA TYR A 107 6.98 0.94 -28.33
C TYR A 107 8.01 -0.17 -28.05
N GLN A 108 9.27 0.23 -28.02
CA GLN A 108 10.39 -0.61 -27.60
C GLN A 108 11.12 0.08 -26.45
N ASP A 109 11.37 -0.65 -25.39
CA ASP A 109 12.08 -0.17 -24.21
C ASP A 109 13.35 -1.00 -24.00
N SER A 110 14.44 -0.30 -23.69
CA SER A 110 15.72 -0.90 -23.33
C SER A 110 16.22 -0.34 -22.00
N SER A 111 15.29 0.07 -21.13
CA SER A 111 15.60 0.67 -19.84
C SER A 111 16.11 -0.38 -18.85
N GLY A 112 16.84 0.08 -17.85
CA GLY A 112 17.32 -0.75 -16.75
C GLY A 112 17.95 0.08 -15.64
N MET A 113 18.58 -0.60 -14.69
CA MET A 113 19.31 -0.01 -13.57
C MET A 113 20.77 -0.47 -13.59
N ALA A 114 21.69 0.45 -13.30
CA ALA A 114 23.08 0.12 -13.06
C ALA A 114 23.29 -0.24 -11.58
N LEU A 115 23.94 -1.38 -11.32
CA LEU A 115 24.34 -1.79 -9.98
C LEU A 115 25.86 -1.70 -9.83
N HIS A 116 26.31 -0.97 -8.81
CA HIS A 116 27.71 -0.91 -8.43
C HIS A 116 27.96 -1.94 -7.32
N TYR A 117 29.06 -2.69 -7.42
CA TYR A 117 29.38 -3.75 -6.47
C TYR A 117 30.86 -3.82 -6.12
N THR A 118 31.17 -4.46 -5.00
CA THR A 118 32.53 -4.71 -4.52
C THR A 118 32.69 -6.13 -4.00
N SER A 119 33.88 -6.70 -4.11
CA SER A 119 34.24 -7.97 -3.44
C SER A 119 34.66 -7.76 -1.98
N ASN A 120 34.91 -6.53 -1.55
CA ASN A 120 35.27 -6.22 -0.16
C ASN A 120 34.01 -6.16 0.69
N LEU A 121 33.81 -7.17 1.53
CA LEU A 121 32.59 -7.27 2.32
C LEU A 121 32.45 -6.08 3.28
N ARG A 122 31.25 -5.50 3.32
CA ARG A 122 30.88 -4.46 4.29
C ARG A 122 30.61 -5.08 5.65
N GLN A 123 30.51 -4.24 6.68
CA GLN A 123 30.33 -4.69 8.05
C GLN A 123 28.94 -5.30 8.27
N TYR A 124 27.90 -4.71 7.67
CA TYR A 124 26.53 -5.10 7.86
C TYR A 124 25.80 -5.40 6.55
N ASP A 125 24.81 -6.27 6.64
CA ASP A 125 23.88 -6.55 5.57
C ASP A 125 22.75 -5.51 5.60
N SER A 126 22.40 -4.91 4.46
CA SER A 126 21.32 -3.92 4.34
C SER A 126 20.04 -4.56 3.83
N GLY A 127 18.92 -4.09 4.37
CA GLY A 127 17.58 -4.45 3.91
C GLY A 127 16.70 -3.22 3.71
N VAL A 128 15.54 -3.44 3.09
CA VAL A 128 14.45 -2.46 2.98
C VAL A 128 13.29 -2.93 3.85
N TRP A 129 12.83 -2.07 4.74
CA TRP A 129 11.71 -2.29 5.64
C TRP A 129 10.52 -1.47 5.16
N MET A 130 9.44 -2.15 4.78
CA MET A 130 8.20 -1.53 4.34
C MET A 130 7.27 -1.27 5.53
N VAL A 131 6.77 -0.04 5.65
CA VAL A 131 5.75 0.39 6.61
C VAL A 131 4.61 1.09 5.86
N GLY A 132 3.40 1.13 6.42
CA GLY A 132 2.28 1.83 5.79
C GLY A 132 0.98 1.04 5.79
N ASN A 133 0.04 1.42 4.92
CA ASN A 133 -1.29 0.82 4.83
C ASN A 133 -1.51 0.16 3.47
N ALA A 134 -2.02 -1.07 3.49
CA ALA A 134 -2.28 -1.89 2.32
C ALA A 134 -3.79 -2.09 2.02
N ASP A 135 -4.67 -1.37 2.73
CA ASP A 135 -6.10 -1.40 2.42
C ASP A 135 -6.84 -0.17 2.95
N PHE A 136 -7.39 0.61 2.03
CA PHE A 136 -8.23 1.76 2.30
C PHE A 136 -8.98 2.16 1.03
N ASP A 137 -10.06 2.92 1.22
CA ASP A 137 -10.84 3.54 0.16
C ASP A 137 -10.87 5.06 0.33
N ILE A 138 -10.69 5.78 -0.77
CA ILE A 138 -10.79 7.24 -0.84
C ILE A 138 -12.03 7.59 -1.64
N PHE A 139 -13.05 8.16 -0.99
CA PHE A 139 -14.27 8.59 -1.67
C PHE A 139 -14.00 9.81 -2.57
N PRO A 140 -14.79 9.99 -3.65
CA PRO A 140 -14.59 11.11 -4.56
C PRO A 140 -14.96 12.44 -3.89
N ARG A 141 -14.40 13.54 -4.41
CA ARG A 141 -14.73 14.92 -4.02
C ARG A 141 -14.42 15.27 -2.56
N GLN A 142 -13.34 14.71 -2.00
CA GLN A 142 -12.86 15.06 -0.67
C GLN A 142 -11.60 15.92 -0.79
N SER A 143 -11.60 17.10 -0.16
CA SER A 143 -10.44 18.00 -0.14
C SER A 143 -9.29 17.49 0.73
N HIS A 144 -9.60 16.62 1.69
CA HIS A 144 -8.64 16.05 2.62
C HIS A 144 -9.12 14.69 3.13
N VAL A 145 -8.28 13.67 2.98
CA VAL A 145 -8.48 12.32 3.52
C VAL A 145 -7.20 11.89 4.22
N THR A 146 -7.31 11.36 5.43
CA THR A 146 -6.18 10.85 6.20
C THR A 146 -6.24 9.33 6.25
N VAL A 147 -5.15 8.67 5.91
CA VAL A 147 -4.94 7.24 6.12
C VAL A 147 -3.77 7.08 7.08
N GLU A 148 -4.00 6.33 8.16
CA GLU A 148 -2.97 6.03 9.15
C GLU A 148 -2.62 4.54 9.15
N ALA A 149 -1.37 4.24 9.45
CA ALA A 149 -0.85 2.91 9.67
C ALA A 149 0.11 2.90 10.85
N LYS A 150 0.13 1.80 11.60
CA LYS A 150 1.03 1.62 12.74
C LYS A 150 1.77 0.29 12.64
N CYS A 151 3.09 0.38 12.61
CA CYS A 151 3.95 -0.69 13.07
C CYS A 151 4.06 -0.55 14.60
N SER A 152 3.17 -1.22 15.33
CA SER A 152 3.03 -1.03 16.78
C SER A 152 4.26 -1.52 17.56
N SER A 153 4.36 -1.12 18.82
CA SER A 153 5.36 -1.65 19.76
C SER A 153 5.33 -3.18 19.88
N THR A 154 4.15 -3.80 19.79
CA THR A 154 4.00 -5.25 19.76
C THR A 154 4.63 -5.84 18.48
N CYS A 155 4.42 -5.19 17.34
CA CYS A 155 4.99 -5.62 16.06
C CYS A 155 6.49 -5.53 16.03
N THR A 156 7.05 -4.36 16.36
CA THR A 156 8.50 -4.17 16.36
C THR A 156 9.16 -5.10 17.38
N LYS A 157 8.56 -5.34 18.55
CA LYS A 157 9.06 -6.31 19.52
C LYS A 157 9.02 -7.76 19.01
N THR A 158 8.10 -8.08 18.11
CA THR A 158 7.98 -9.42 17.51
C THR A 158 8.93 -9.60 16.32
N TYR A 159 9.09 -8.56 15.50
CA TYR A 159 9.84 -8.62 14.25
C TYR A 159 11.33 -8.30 14.44
N LEU A 160 11.68 -7.38 15.35
CA LEU A 160 13.07 -7.02 15.65
C LEU A 160 13.64 -7.94 16.73
N LYS A 161 14.74 -8.63 16.38
CA LYS A 161 15.54 -9.44 17.30
C LYS A 161 16.56 -8.59 18.06
N GLU A 162 17.01 -7.51 17.44
CA GLU A 162 18.02 -6.57 17.93
C GLU A 162 17.77 -5.18 17.31
N PRO A 163 18.46 -4.13 17.75
CA PRO A 163 18.33 -2.79 17.15
C PRO A 163 18.61 -2.78 15.65
N VAL A 164 17.84 -1.98 14.90
CA VAL A 164 18.15 -1.64 13.51
C VAL A 164 18.46 -0.16 13.38
N TYR A 165 19.28 0.14 12.38
CA TYR A 165 19.76 1.47 12.05
C TYR A 165 19.22 1.86 10.68
N VAL A 166 18.19 2.70 10.65
CA VAL A 166 17.61 3.23 9.41
C VAL A 166 18.55 4.30 8.86
N THR A 167 18.96 4.13 7.61
CA THR A 167 19.96 4.98 6.93
C THR A 167 19.36 5.90 5.87
N ALA A 168 18.20 5.51 5.34
CA ALA A 168 17.46 6.32 4.38
C ALA A 168 16.00 5.87 4.38
N ALA A 169 15.12 6.75 3.92
CA ALA A 169 13.70 6.47 3.85
C ALA A 169 13.04 7.21 2.69
N VAL A 170 12.06 6.58 2.04
CA VAL A 170 11.26 7.21 0.99
C VAL A 170 9.77 6.93 1.18
N ASN A 171 8.96 7.96 0.99
CA ASN A 171 7.51 7.90 1.00
C ASN A 171 6.95 7.56 -0.39
N HIS A 172 5.83 6.85 -0.43
CA HIS A 172 5.20 6.39 -1.66
C HIS A 172 3.67 6.43 -1.60
N MET A 173 3.10 7.27 -2.46
CA MET A 173 1.66 7.42 -2.75
C MET A 173 1.50 7.66 -4.26
N HIS A 174 0.29 7.58 -4.81
CA HIS A 174 0.03 7.96 -6.20
C HIS A 174 -0.49 9.42 -6.29
N TYR A 175 -1.20 9.75 -7.38
CA TYR A 175 -1.52 11.12 -7.79
C TYR A 175 -2.48 11.89 -6.87
N LEU A 176 -3.17 11.23 -5.95
CA LEU A 176 -3.99 11.89 -4.92
C LEU A 176 -3.18 12.28 -3.69
N GLY A 177 -1.96 11.74 -3.53
CA GLY A 177 -1.10 12.00 -2.38
C GLY A 177 -0.66 13.47 -2.31
N VAL A 178 -0.78 14.06 -1.12
CA VAL A 178 -0.47 15.48 -0.86
C VAL A 178 0.69 15.61 0.12
N SER A 179 0.73 14.78 1.16
CA SER A 179 1.80 14.76 2.16
C SER A 179 1.85 13.41 2.85
N GLN A 180 3.04 13.05 3.34
CA GLN A 180 3.24 11.80 4.09
C GLN A 180 4.29 11.99 5.19
N THR A 181 4.01 11.43 6.36
CA THR A 181 4.96 11.35 7.46
C THR A 181 5.15 9.91 7.92
N ILE A 182 6.34 9.64 8.46
CA ILE A 182 6.65 8.45 9.25
C ILE A 182 7.24 8.95 10.56
N GLU A 183 6.51 8.73 11.64
CA GLU A 183 6.86 9.16 13.00
C GLU A 183 7.43 7.99 13.79
N HIS A 184 8.44 8.27 14.62
CA HIS A 184 9.06 7.29 15.51
C HIS A 184 8.71 7.60 16.96
N TYR A 185 8.17 6.60 17.64
CA TYR A 185 7.79 6.65 19.05
C TYR A 185 8.52 5.59 19.87
N ARG A 186 8.81 5.92 21.14
CA ARG A 186 9.33 4.98 22.12
C ARG A 186 8.56 5.12 23.42
N ASN A 187 7.98 4.03 23.90
CA ASN A 187 7.12 4.01 25.09
C ASN A 187 5.99 5.07 25.07
N GLY A 188 5.41 5.31 23.89
CA GLY A 188 4.35 6.30 23.69
C GLY A 188 4.83 7.76 23.56
N THR A 189 6.13 8.02 23.76
CA THR A 189 6.72 9.34 23.57
C THR A 189 7.18 9.50 22.13
N TRP A 190 6.77 10.58 21.46
CA TRP A 190 7.27 10.94 20.14
C TRP A 190 8.76 11.31 20.22
N LEU A 191 9.57 10.75 19.33
CA LEU A 191 11.01 11.01 19.28
C LEU A 191 11.38 11.94 18.13
N ARG A 192 10.95 11.61 16.92
CA ARG A 192 11.34 12.29 15.67
C ARG A 192 10.47 11.86 14.50
N TYR A 193 10.61 12.56 13.38
CA TYR A 193 10.25 12.04 12.06
C TYR A 193 11.38 11.16 11.52
N ILE A 194 11.02 10.04 10.90
CA ILE A 194 11.87 9.29 9.97
C ILE A 194 11.71 9.89 8.56
N THR A 195 10.47 10.21 8.18
CA THR A 195 10.17 11.04 7.00
C THR A 195 9.13 12.09 7.33
N ASN A 196 9.24 13.24 6.69
CA ASN A 196 8.31 14.36 6.76
C ASN A 196 8.21 15.07 5.41
N ASP A 197 7.39 14.56 4.50
CA ASP A 197 7.11 15.21 3.22
C ASP A 197 5.85 16.06 3.35
N VAL A 198 6.04 17.32 3.72
CA VAL A 198 4.96 18.30 3.85
C VAL A 198 4.26 18.57 2.50
N ILE A 199 5.03 18.47 1.41
CA ILE A 199 4.52 18.54 0.04
C ILE A 199 5.07 17.33 -0.71
N TYR A 200 4.20 16.36 -0.94
CA TYR A 200 4.52 15.16 -1.69
C TYR A 200 4.23 15.32 -3.17
N SER A 201 5.07 14.69 -4.00
CA SER A 201 4.88 14.57 -5.45
C SER A 201 5.24 13.17 -5.89
N TYR A 202 4.31 12.48 -6.56
CA TYR A 202 4.54 11.15 -7.12
C TYR A 202 5.63 11.14 -8.20
N ASP A 203 5.73 12.23 -8.98
CA ASP A 203 6.69 12.36 -10.08
C ASP A 203 8.08 12.84 -9.60
N SER A 204 8.21 13.17 -8.31
CA SER A 204 9.48 13.61 -7.71
C SER A 204 9.54 13.34 -6.20
N PRO A 205 9.42 12.08 -5.75
CA PRO A 205 9.41 11.76 -4.33
C PRO A 205 10.81 11.94 -3.73
N GLN A 206 10.85 12.52 -2.53
CA GLN A 206 12.09 12.84 -1.86
C GLN A 206 12.60 11.61 -1.11
N THR A 207 13.89 11.30 -1.31
CA THR A 207 14.57 10.31 -0.46
C THR A 207 15.18 11.07 0.70
N GLN A 208 14.73 10.76 1.91
CA GLN A 208 15.31 11.29 3.14
C GLN A 208 16.49 10.40 3.50
N GLU A 209 17.63 10.69 2.87
CA GLU A 209 18.89 10.05 3.21
C GLU A 209 19.44 10.66 4.49
N ASN A 210 20.06 9.85 5.34
CA ASN A 210 20.94 10.35 6.40
C ASN A 210 22.26 10.84 5.80
N PHE A 211 22.19 11.63 4.73
CA PHE A 211 23.30 12.29 4.05
C PHE A 211 22.89 13.75 3.87
N ARG A 212 23.41 14.61 4.76
CA ARG A 212 23.04 16.02 4.77
C ARG A 212 24.27 16.85 4.50
N CYS A 213 24.15 17.68 3.48
CA CYS A 213 25.10 18.74 3.20
C CYS A 213 24.64 19.96 4.00
N CYS A 214 25.38 20.30 5.06
CA CYS A 214 25.15 21.50 5.83
C CYS A 214 26.03 22.63 5.30
N GLU A 215 25.43 23.79 5.08
CA GLU A 215 26.18 25.02 4.89
C GLU A 215 26.58 25.60 6.25
N THR A 216 27.62 26.42 6.29
CA THR A 216 28.14 26.97 7.56
C THR A 216 27.17 27.91 8.29
N ASP A 217 26.09 28.34 7.62
CA ASP A 217 25.05 29.22 8.13
C ASP A 217 23.77 28.50 8.59
N ASP A 218 23.65 27.18 8.41
CA ASP A 218 22.56 26.31 8.90
C ASP A 218 22.62 26.08 10.43
N THR A 219 22.77 27.15 11.20
CA THR A 219 22.94 27.13 12.66
C THR A 219 21.64 26.98 13.45
N SER A 220 20.50 27.23 12.81
CA SER A 220 19.16 27.06 13.39
C SER A 220 18.68 25.60 13.40
N ASP A 221 19.33 24.73 12.63
CA ASP A 221 18.98 23.32 12.52
C ASP A 221 19.84 22.48 13.46
N ALA A 222 19.18 21.78 14.39
CA ALA A 222 19.84 20.98 15.42
C ALA A 222 20.75 19.88 14.84
N ASP A 223 20.42 19.34 13.66
CA ASP A 223 21.20 18.28 13.02
C ASP A 223 22.46 18.83 12.31
N CYS A 224 22.43 20.10 11.88
CA CYS A 224 23.58 20.77 11.27
C CYS A 224 24.52 21.44 12.29
N GLN A 225 24.05 21.69 13.51
CA GLN A 225 24.87 22.33 14.55
C GLN A 225 26.16 21.57 14.90
N ASP A 226 26.15 20.24 14.83
CA ASP A 226 27.34 19.43 15.13
C ASP A 226 28.29 19.31 13.93
N VAL A 227 27.78 19.41 12.70
CA VAL A 227 28.58 19.43 11.46
C VAL A 227 29.31 20.76 11.29
N VAL A 228 28.64 21.89 11.57
CA VAL A 228 29.19 23.25 11.41
C VAL A 228 30.33 23.54 12.41
N LYS A 229 30.35 22.90 13.58
CA LYS A 229 31.42 23.08 14.60
C LYS A 229 32.80 22.62 14.15
N LEU A 230 32.91 21.86 13.06
CA LEU A 230 34.16 21.22 12.63
C LEU A 230 35.03 22.07 11.69
N THR A 231 34.51 23.15 11.05
CA THR A 231 35.36 23.98 10.14
C THR A 231 34.96 25.45 10.10
N SER A 232 35.94 26.35 9.90
CA SER A 232 35.75 27.81 9.78
C SER A 232 35.71 28.33 8.33
N LEU A 233 35.50 27.45 7.35
CA LEU A 233 35.47 27.79 5.92
C LEU A 233 34.10 27.42 5.35
N VAL A 234 33.54 28.28 4.50
CA VAL A 234 32.29 28.04 3.75
C VAL A 234 32.52 26.90 2.76
N THR A 235 32.49 25.68 3.25
CA THR A 235 32.62 24.44 2.49
C THR A 235 31.34 23.68 2.71
N LEU A 236 30.71 23.21 1.63
CA LEU A 236 29.58 22.29 1.71
C LEU A 236 30.06 21.02 2.42
N LEU A 237 29.71 20.86 3.70
CA LEU A 237 30.08 19.71 4.51
C LEU A 237 28.95 18.71 4.44
N CYS A 238 29.11 17.73 3.54
CA CYS A 238 28.21 16.60 3.47
C CYS A 238 28.68 15.52 4.44
N GLN A 239 27.94 15.34 5.53
CA GLN A 239 28.20 14.28 6.50
C GLN A 239 27.04 13.28 6.49
N TYR A 240 27.39 12.01 6.66
CA TYR A 240 26.39 10.99 6.99
C TYR A 240 25.85 11.30 8.38
N ILE A 241 24.57 11.65 8.47
CA ILE A 241 23.85 11.78 9.73
C ILE A 241 23.86 10.39 10.39
N THR A 242 23.97 10.39 11.72
CA THR A 242 23.86 9.16 12.53
C THR A 242 22.58 8.41 12.17
N PRO A 243 22.67 7.14 11.74
CA PRO A 243 21.50 6.33 11.44
C PRO A 243 20.47 6.32 12.58
N ILE A 244 19.19 6.32 12.21
CA ILE A 244 18.10 6.33 13.19
C ILE A 244 17.98 4.94 13.80
N GLU A 245 18.25 4.85 15.11
CA GLU A 245 18.13 3.59 15.86
C GLU A 245 16.67 3.31 16.24
N VAL A 246 16.14 2.20 15.72
CA VAL A 246 14.83 1.66 16.09
C VAL A 246 15.03 0.39 16.92
N LEU A 247 14.47 0.38 18.12
CA LEU A 247 14.58 -0.71 19.08
C LEU A 247 13.35 -1.64 19.04
N PRO A 248 13.50 -2.92 19.41
CA PRO A 248 12.34 -3.77 19.71
C PRO A 248 11.43 -3.11 20.75
N GLY A 249 10.16 -2.89 20.40
CA GLY A 249 9.19 -2.21 21.27
C GLY A 249 8.92 -0.74 20.92
N ASP A 250 9.62 -0.17 19.94
CA ASP A 250 9.29 1.14 19.38
C ASP A 250 8.04 1.09 18.49
N GLU A 251 7.40 2.23 18.22
CA GLU A 251 6.29 2.32 17.27
C GLU A 251 6.68 3.20 16.10
N LEU A 252 6.37 2.75 14.88
CA LEU A 252 6.44 3.57 13.67
C LEU A 252 5.02 3.85 13.19
N LYS A 253 4.65 5.13 13.13
CA LYS A 253 3.33 5.57 12.65
C LYS A 253 3.50 6.24 11.30
N SER A 254 2.85 5.72 10.26
CA SER A 254 2.77 6.39 8.97
C SER A 254 1.41 7.08 8.81
N THR A 255 1.44 8.33 8.34
CA THR A 255 0.24 9.13 8.06
C THR A 255 0.32 9.65 6.63
N CYS A 256 -0.66 9.29 5.80
CA CYS A 256 -0.78 9.73 4.42
C CYS A 256 -1.99 10.65 4.26
N HIS A 257 -1.81 11.77 3.58
CA HIS A 257 -2.87 12.73 3.28
C HIS A 257 -3.16 12.76 1.78
N PHE A 258 -4.44 12.70 1.43
CA PHE A 258 -4.90 12.68 0.04
C PHE A 258 -5.91 13.79 -0.26
N ASN A 259 -5.99 14.17 -1.54
CA ASN A 259 -7.00 15.07 -2.07
C ASN A 259 -7.66 14.43 -3.31
N SER A 260 -8.95 14.10 -3.20
CA SER A 260 -9.73 13.42 -4.23
C SER A 260 -10.74 14.34 -4.93
N MET A 261 -10.57 15.67 -4.85
CA MET A 261 -11.47 16.65 -5.48
C MET A 261 -11.61 16.46 -7.00
N THR A 262 -10.57 15.94 -7.64
CA THR A 262 -10.51 15.68 -9.08
C THR A 262 -11.15 14.36 -9.49
N ARG A 263 -11.44 13.45 -8.54
CA ARG A 263 -12.00 12.13 -8.82
C ARG A 263 -13.52 12.17 -8.75
N SER A 264 -14.16 11.49 -9.71
CA SER A 264 -15.61 11.32 -9.77
C SER A 264 -16.08 9.96 -9.20
N LYS A 265 -15.15 9.04 -8.94
CA LYS A 265 -15.38 7.70 -8.39
C LYS A 265 -14.45 7.44 -7.21
N THR A 266 -14.84 6.49 -6.35
CA THR A 266 -13.98 6.00 -5.26
C THR A 266 -12.67 5.47 -5.84
N THR A 267 -11.57 5.89 -5.23
CA THR A 267 -10.23 5.40 -5.52
C THR A 267 -9.84 4.40 -4.45
N THR A 268 -9.57 3.16 -4.83
CA THR A 268 -9.24 2.07 -3.92
C THR A 268 -7.73 1.90 -3.80
N PHE A 269 -7.28 1.21 -2.76
CA PHE A 269 -5.90 0.72 -2.69
C PHE A 269 -5.54 -0.18 -3.89
N GLY A 270 -4.35 0.03 -4.48
CA GLY A 270 -3.78 -0.88 -5.48
C GLY A 270 -2.69 -0.27 -6.37
N ASP A 271 -2.17 -1.10 -7.28
CA ASP A 271 -0.93 -0.90 -8.03
C ASP A 271 -1.06 0.11 -9.18
N SER A 272 -2.26 0.29 -9.70
CA SER A 272 -2.50 1.21 -10.82
C SER A 272 -2.33 2.67 -10.40
N THR A 273 -1.86 3.52 -11.31
CA THR A 273 -1.86 4.99 -11.13
C THR A 273 -3.26 5.58 -10.93
N GLN A 274 -4.31 4.84 -11.28
CA GLN A 274 -5.70 5.21 -10.99
C GLN A 274 -6.17 4.77 -9.60
N GLN A 275 -5.43 3.90 -8.93
CA GLN A 275 -5.58 3.49 -7.53
C GLN A 275 -4.60 4.29 -6.65
N GLU A 276 -4.60 4.04 -5.34
CA GLU A 276 -3.70 4.70 -4.40
C GLU A 276 -2.89 3.74 -3.55
N MET A 277 -1.79 4.25 -3.00
CA MET A 277 -0.91 3.57 -2.04
C MET A 277 -0.56 4.50 -0.88
N CYS A 278 -0.17 3.91 0.24
CA CYS A 278 0.35 4.62 1.40
C CYS A 278 1.48 3.77 2.01
N PHE A 279 2.70 3.92 1.48
CA PHE A 279 3.85 3.15 1.92
C PHE A 279 5.06 4.02 2.23
N GLY A 280 5.90 3.55 3.14
CA GLY A 280 7.22 4.03 3.42
C GLY A 280 8.22 2.89 3.26
N PHE A 281 9.33 3.15 2.59
CA PHE A 281 10.43 2.19 2.42
C PHE A 281 11.64 2.71 3.18
N LEU A 282 12.03 2.00 4.24
CA LEU A 282 13.14 2.37 5.11
C LEU A 282 14.34 1.48 4.79
N THR A 283 15.42 2.03 4.29
CA THR A 283 16.69 1.31 4.13
C THR A 283 17.37 1.23 5.49
N TYR A 284 17.77 0.03 5.92
CA TYR A 284 18.34 -0.19 7.25
C TYR A 284 19.44 -1.26 7.25
N TYR A 285 20.14 -1.37 8.38
CA TYR A 285 21.02 -2.50 8.72
C TYR A 285 21.00 -2.77 10.25
N PRO A 286 21.39 -3.97 10.72
CA PRO A 286 21.65 -5.17 9.94
C PRO A 286 20.34 -5.83 9.49
N GLU A 287 20.31 -6.36 8.27
CA GLU A 287 19.16 -7.03 7.67
C GLU A 287 18.64 -8.20 8.53
N GLN A 288 19.54 -8.94 9.18
CA GLN A 288 19.20 -10.12 9.99
C GLN A 288 18.44 -9.78 11.28
N ALA A 289 18.51 -8.52 11.72
CA ALA A 289 17.82 -8.06 12.92
C ALA A 289 16.30 -8.05 12.76
N LEU A 290 15.80 -7.94 11.52
CA LEU A 290 14.37 -7.83 11.24
C LEU A 290 13.87 -9.12 10.55
N ALA A 291 13.09 -9.90 11.29
CA ALA A 291 12.54 -11.18 10.82
C ALA A 291 11.46 -11.01 9.74
N ASP A 292 10.64 -9.96 9.86
CA ASP A 292 9.63 -9.59 8.86
C ASP A 292 9.88 -8.17 8.36
N LYS A 293 10.21 -8.05 7.08
CA LYS A 293 10.54 -6.79 6.41
C LYS A 293 9.29 -6.01 5.98
N SER A 294 8.10 -6.51 6.28
CA SER A 294 6.84 -5.83 6.04
C SER A 294 6.10 -5.62 7.36
N CYS A 295 5.98 -4.36 7.77
CA CYS A 295 5.16 -3.96 8.90
C CYS A 295 4.06 -3.00 8.43
N ILE A 296 3.16 -3.56 7.62
CA ILE A 296 2.03 -2.86 7.02
C ILE A 296 0.72 -3.20 7.73
N SER A 297 -0.20 -2.26 7.78
CA SER A 297 -1.56 -2.47 8.26
C SER A 297 -2.55 -2.71 7.12
N PHE A 298 -3.68 -3.35 7.42
CA PHE A 298 -4.83 -3.47 6.52
C PHE A 298 -5.96 -2.64 7.13
N GLY A 299 -6.20 -1.42 6.66
CA GLY A 299 -7.02 -0.46 7.40
C GLY A 299 -6.45 -0.24 8.80
N SER A 300 -7.25 -0.44 9.85
CA SER A 300 -6.80 -0.41 11.25
C SER A 300 -6.14 -1.71 11.74
N LEU A 301 -6.04 -2.75 10.89
CA LEU A 301 -5.52 -4.06 11.25
C LEU A 301 -4.00 -4.15 11.24
N SER A 302 -3.42 -4.73 12.28
CA SER A 302 -1.99 -5.00 12.41
C SER A 302 -1.81 -6.48 12.78
N PHE A 303 -1.22 -7.26 11.89
CA PHE A 303 -1.24 -8.74 11.99
C PHE A 303 -0.12 -9.34 12.85
N CYS A 304 0.71 -8.49 13.44
CA CYS A 304 1.80 -8.90 14.34
C CYS A 304 1.34 -9.12 15.78
N GLU A 305 0.05 -8.95 16.07
CA GLU A 305 -0.50 -9.21 17.40
C GLU A 305 -0.77 -10.72 17.55
N PRO A 306 0.03 -11.45 18.35
CA PRO A 306 0.11 -12.90 18.26
C PRO A 306 -1.14 -13.65 18.79
N ASN A 307 -1.95 -13.03 19.65
CA ASN A 307 -3.03 -13.73 20.37
C ASN A 307 -4.38 -13.03 20.30
N SER A 308 -4.41 -11.74 20.00
CA SER A 308 -5.66 -11.06 19.77
C SER A 308 -5.45 -9.87 18.85
N PHE A 309 -6.42 -9.63 17.97
CA PHE A 309 -6.43 -8.44 17.16
C PHE A 309 -7.56 -7.52 17.64
N LYS A 310 -7.24 -6.38 18.28
CA LYS A 310 -8.26 -5.48 18.87
C LYS A 310 -9.28 -6.22 19.77
N GLY A 311 -8.84 -7.22 20.52
CA GLY A 311 -9.69 -8.05 21.38
C GLY A 311 -10.34 -9.26 20.70
N CYS A 312 -10.12 -9.47 19.40
CA CYS A 312 -10.46 -10.71 18.70
C CYS A 312 -9.42 -11.80 18.97
N ASP A 313 -9.73 -12.81 19.79
CA ASP A 313 -8.89 -14.01 19.93
C ASP A 313 -9.09 -14.94 18.73
N TRP A 314 -8.02 -15.12 17.95
CA TRP A 314 -8.06 -15.90 16.71
C TRP A 314 -8.34 -17.38 16.91
N ASN A 315 -7.72 -17.98 17.92
CA ASN A 315 -7.85 -19.42 18.13
C ASN A 315 -9.27 -19.73 18.61
N ARG A 316 -9.80 -18.88 19.48
CA ARG A 316 -11.19 -18.95 19.92
C ARG A 316 -12.16 -18.71 18.78
N PHE A 317 -11.92 -17.70 17.95
CA PHE A 317 -12.77 -17.40 16.79
C PHE A 317 -12.90 -18.60 15.86
N ARG A 318 -11.77 -19.23 15.49
CA ARG A 318 -11.79 -20.43 14.63
C ARG A 318 -12.59 -21.57 15.25
N ALA A 319 -12.45 -21.80 16.56
CA ALA A 319 -13.19 -22.86 17.25
C ALA A 319 -14.71 -22.58 17.31
N GLU A 320 -15.12 -21.32 17.38
CA GLU A 320 -16.51 -20.93 17.62
C GLU A 320 -17.27 -20.46 16.36
N ILE A 321 -16.61 -20.31 15.18
CA ILE A 321 -17.25 -19.72 13.99
C ILE A 321 -18.21 -20.67 13.24
N GLY A 322 -18.12 -21.98 13.47
CA GLY A 322 -18.92 -22.99 12.77
C GLY A 322 -20.44 -22.78 12.84
N PRO A 323 -21.03 -22.53 14.02
CA PRO A 323 -22.45 -22.20 14.15
C PRO A 323 -22.87 -20.97 13.33
N PHE A 324 -22.07 -19.91 13.32
CA PHE A 324 -22.34 -18.72 12.51
C PHE A 324 -22.31 -19.03 11.01
N TRP A 325 -21.32 -19.83 10.58
CA TRP A 325 -21.23 -20.31 9.20
C TRP A 325 -22.51 -21.00 8.74
N ASN A 326 -23.00 -21.95 9.56
CA ASN A 326 -24.21 -22.69 9.27
C ASN A 326 -25.45 -21.78 9.28
N ALA A 327 -25.52 -20.84 10.22
CA ALA A 327 -26.62 -19.89 10.32
C ALA A 327 -26.72 -18.98 9.10
N VAL A 328 -25.60 -18.41 8.62
CA VAL A 328 -25.58 -17.61 7.38
C VAL A 328 -25.94 -18.48 6.18
N THR A 329 -25.39 -19.68 6.07
CA THR A 329 -25.67 -20.57 4.93
C THR A 329 -27.15 -20.98 4.86
N THR A 330 -27.84 -21.04 6.00
CA THR A 330 -29.25 -21.43 6.11
C THR A 330 -30.21 -20.25 5.97
N ASN A 331 -29.92 -19.14 6.66
CA ASN A 331 -30.86 -18.01 6.80
C ASN A 331 -30.69 -16.94 5.71
N CYS A 332 -29.56 -16.93 5.00
CA CYS A 332 -29.25 -15.93 3.99
C CYS A 332 -29.43 -16.43 2.56
N ALA A 333 -29.83 -15.52 1.67
CA ALA A 333 -29.91 -15.74 0.23
C ALA A 333 -28.74 -15.06 -0.50
N TYR A 334 -28.56 -15.35 -1.79
CA TYR A 334 -27.45 -14.78 -2.57
C TYR A 334 -27.61 -13.30 -2.93
N HIS A 335 -28.83 -12.75 -2.89
CA HIS A 335 -29.13 -11.43 -3.45
C HIS A 335 -30.02 -10.55 -2.58
N THR A 336 -30.85 -11.16 -1.71
CA THR A 336 -31.76 -10.41 -0.83
C THR A 336 -31.34 -10.58 0.61
N CYS A 337 -31.19 -9.46 1.32
CA CYS A 337 -31.07 -9.47 2.76
C CYS A 337 -32.41 -9.76 3.42
N TYR A 338 -32.63 -11.02 3.82
CA TYR A 338 -33.81 -11.35 4.63
C TYR A 338 -33.66 -10.83 6.07
N PRO A 339 -34.76 -10.45 6.74
CA PRO A 339 -34.72 -9.99 8.14
C PRO A 339 -33.97 -10.95 9.07
N GLU A 340 -34.19 -12.25 8.92
CA GLU A 340 -33.51 -13.31 9.68
C GLU A 340 -32.02 -13.41 9.36
N CYS A 341 -31.61 -13.18 8.11
CA CYS A 341 -30.20 -13.11 7.73
C CYS A 341 -29.52 -11.90 8.37
N LYS A 342 -30.16 -10.72 8.26
CA LYS A 342 -29.68 -9.48 8.86
C LYS A 342 -29.46 -9.64 10.37
N GLU A 343 -30.45 -10.19 11.07
CA GLU A 343 -30.36 -10.41 12.51
C GLU A 343 -29.32 -11.48 12.86
N THR A 344 -29.17 -12.53 12.06
CA THR A 344 -28.10 -13.54 12.21
C THR A 344 -26.72 -12.88 12.22
N ILE A 345 -26.46 -11.98 11.27
CA ILE A 345 -25.18 -11.27 11.17
C ILE A 345 -25.01 -10.29 12.34
N LEU A 346 -26.01 -9.44 12.62
CA LEU A 346 -25.92 -8.45 13.71
C LEU A 346 -25.77 -9.10 15.09
N ALA A 347 -26.45 -10.22 15.34
CA ALA A 347 -26.32 -10.97 16.59
C ALA A 347 -24.89 -11.48 16.78
N GLU A 348 -24.27 -12.04 15.74
CA GLU A 348 -22.89 -12.50 15.82
C GLU A 348 -21.91 -11.33 15.95
N GLN A 349 -22.09 -10.23 15.23
CA GLN A 349 -21.26 -9.03 15.36
C GLN A 349 -21.29 -8.44 16.79
N ARG A 350 -22.44 -8.49 17.46
CA ARG A 350 -22.56 -8.05 18.87
C ARG A 350 -21.89 -9.01 19.85
N ARG A 351 -21.91 -10.30 19.56
CA ARG A 351 -21.35 -11.35 20.43
C ARG A 351 -19.85 -11.50 20.27
N ASN A 352 -19.34 -11.36 19.05
CA ASN A 352 -18.01 -11.80 18.67
C ASN A 352 -17.12 -10.60 18.27
N PRO A 353 -16.11 -10.24 19.07
CA PRO A 353 -15.21 -9.12 18.78
C PRO A 353 -14.54 -9.21 17.40
N CYS A 354 -14.35 -10.42 16.87
CA CYS A 354 -13.76 -10.66 15.56
C CYS A 354 -14.66 -10.27 14.38
N LEU A 355 -15.97 -10.17 14.60
CA LEU A 355 -16.93 -9.72 13.59
C LEU A 355 -17.45 -8.30 13.88
N ALA A 356 -17.15 -7.76 15.05
CA ALA A 356 -17.44 -6.38 15.42
C ALA A 356 -16.56 -5.36 14.67
N ASN A 357 -15.30 -5.70 14.40
CA ASN A 357 -14.39 -4.83 13.66
C ASN A 357 -14.63 -4.96 12.15
N ARG A 358 -14.98 -3.84 11.50
CA ARG A 358 -15.29 -3.81 10.06
C ARG A 358 -14.09 -4.16 9.17
N ASP A 359 -12.92 -3.63 9.46
CA ASP A 359 -11.72 -3.89 8.65
C ASP A 359 -11.38 -5.37 8.67
N LEU A 360 -11.61 -6.01 9.81
CA LEU A 360 -11.38 -7.45 9.95
C LEU A 360 -12.37 -8.29 9.14
N VAL A 361 -13.66 -7.92 9.18
CA VAL A 361 -14.67 -8.55 8.32
C VAL A 361 -14.32 -8.33 6.84
N SER A 362 -13.89 -7.12 6.46
CA SER A 362 -13.44 -6.79 5.12
C SER A 362 -12.22 -7.62 4.71
N PHE A 363 -11.26 -7.83 5.61
CA PHE A 363 -10.12 -8.70 5.39
C PHE A 363 -10.57 -10.13 5.08
N PHE A 364 -11.51 -10.69 5.86
CA PHE A 364 -12.03 -12.02 5.60
C PHE A 364 -12.73 -12.12 4.25
N LYS A 365 -13.58 -11.15 3.91
CA LYS A 365 -14.29 -11.09 2.63
C LYS A 365 -13.35 -10.97 1.43
N LYS A 366 -12.29 -10.18 1.56
CA LYS A 366 -11.36 -9.88 0.46
C LYS A 366 -10.27 -10.95 0.31
N TRP A 367 -9.74 -11.47 1.41
CA TRP A 367 -8.53 -12.31 1.39
C TRP A 367 -8.75 -13.76 1.81
N THR A 368 -9.66 -14.05 2.74
CA THR A 368 -9.81 -15.39 3.29
C THR A 368 -10.88 -16.21 2.56
N LEU A 369 -12.11 -15.70 2.52
CA LEU A 369 -13.27 -16.43 2.00
C LEU A 369 -13.14 -16.79 0.52
N PRO A 370 -12.64 -15.92 -0.38
CA PRO A 370 -12.55 -16.26 -1.81
C PRO A 370 -11.57 -17.40 -2.13
N ARG A 371 -10.64 -17.70 -1.22
CA ARG A 371 -9.62 -18.73 -1.40
C ARG A 371 -9.98 -20.06 -0.74
N ALA A 372 -11.04 -20.09 0.06
CA ALA A 372 -11.51 -21.31 0.71
C ALA A 372 -12.52 -22.04 -0.17
N GLU A 373 -12.42 -23.37 -0.24
CA GLU A 373 -13.29 -24.23 -1.07
C GLU A 373 -14.79 -23.96 -0.86
N ARG A 374 -15.21 -23.82 0.41
CA ARG A 374 -16.60 -23.48 0.78
C ARG A 374 -16.83 -21.98 1.02
N GLY A 375 -15.76 -21.17 1.02
CA GLY A 375 -15.82 -19.77 1.41
C GLY A 375 -16.54 -18.87 0.41
N MET A 376 -16.50 -19.20 -0.88
CA MET A 376 -17.23 -18.45 -1.89
C MET A 376 -18.75 -18.57 -1.75
N GLU A 377 -19.27 -19.74 -1.37
CA GLU A 377 -20.70 -19.92 -1.13
C GLU A 377 -21.15 -19.11 0.09
N PHE A 378 -20.42 -19.23 1.20
CA PHE A 378 -20.68 -18.44 2.40
C PHE A 378 -20.60 -16.94 2.09
N LEU A 379 -19.55 -16.50 1.40
CA LEU A 379 -19.34 -15.10 1.03
C LEU A 379 -20.52 -14.56 0.22
N ALA A 380 -20.96 -15.28 -0.81
CA ALA A 380 -22.06 -14.84 -1.66
C ALA A 380 -23.38 -14.66 -0.90
N LYS A 381 -23.61 -15.46 0.15
CA LYS A 381 -24.76 -15.29 1.06
C LYS A 381 -24.52 -14.21 2.11
N PHE A 382 -23.30 -14.10 2.62
CA PHE A 382 -22.94 -13.15 3.68
C PHE A 382 -23.01 -11.69 3.21
N VAL A 383 -22.60 -11.43 1.96
CA VAL A 383 -22.62 -10.07 1.39
C VAL A 383 -24.02 -9.59 0.99
N SER A 384 -25.04 -10.45 1.05
CA SER A 384 -26.41 -10.09 0.67
C SER A 384 -27.01 -8.98 1.53
N CYS A 385 -26.45 -8.75 2.73
CA CYS A 385 -26.89 -7.75 3.70
C CYS A 385 -25.95 -6.55 3.83
N ASP A 386 -24.94 -6.40 2.98
CA ASP A 386 -23.90 -5.37 3.17
C ASP A 386 -24.46 -3.94 3.18
N VAL A 387 -25.49 -3.66 2.35
CA VAL A 387 -26.13 -2.34 2.28
C VAL A 387 -26.90 -2.05 3.57
N GLU A 388 -27.69 -3.00 4.04
CA GLU A 388 -28.53 -2.87 5.23
C GLU A 388 -27.71 -2.78 6.51
N LEU A 389 -26.58 -3.49 6.56
CA LEU A 389 -25.62 -3.44 7.66
C LEU A 389 -24.82 -2.13 7.63
N TYR A 390 -24.47 -1.63 6.44
CA TYR A 390 -23.83 -0.33 6.30
C TYR A 390 -24.71 0.80 6.84
N GLY A 391 -26.00 0.81 6.47
CA GLY A 391 -26.97 1.79 6.94
C GLY A 391 -27.25 1.71 8.44
N ALA A 392 -27.17 0.53 9.06
CA ALA A 392 -27.42 0.35 10.49
C ALA A 392 -26.31 0.92 11.40
N SER A 393 -25.04 0.93 10.95
CA SER A 393 -23.94 1.47 11.76
C SER A 393 -23.84 3.00 11.70
N ASN A 394 -24.30 3.64 10.62
CA ASN A 394 -24.28 5.11 10.48
C ASN A 394 -25.34 5.84 11.34
N VAL A 395 -26.23 5.09 11.99
CA VAL A 395 -27.21 5.64 12.95
C VAL A 395 -26.57 5.86 14.34
N GLY A 396 -25.39 5.29 14.60
CA GLY A 396 -24.68 5.41 15.88
C GLY A 396 -23.73 6.61 16.03
N ASP A 397 -23.25 7.20 14.92
CA ASP A 397 -22.24 8.29 14.93
C ASP A 397 -22.84 9.69 14.66
N SER A 398 -24.17 9.81 14.72
CA SER A 398 -24.92 11.05 14.47
C SER A 398 -25.79 11.47 15.67
N ILE A 399 -25.25 11.45 16.90
CA ILE A 399 -25.83 12.20 18.03
C ILE A 399 -24.72 12.82 18.87
N THR A 400 -24.09 13.87 18.33
CA THR A 400 -23.47 14.96 19.11
C THR A 400 -23.64 16.28 18.37
N THR A 401 -24.89 16.70 18.18
CA THR A 401 -25.21 18.12 18.00
C THR A 401 -25.99 18.58 19.23
N GLY A 402 -25.40 19.54 19.94
CA GLY A 402 -25.84 20.01 21.24
C GLY A 402 -27.34 20.29 21.32
N ALA A 403 -27.96 19.72 22.35
CA ALA A 403 -29.21 20.22 22.88
C ALA A 403 -28.98 21.64 23.40
N VAL A 404 -29.59 22.64 22.75
CA VAL A 404 -29.81 23.96 23.35
C VAL A 404 -31.20 23.92 23.99
N PRO A 405 -31.34 24.24 25.29
CA PRO A 405 -32.61 24.10 25.99
C PRO A 405 -33.60 25.20 25.54
N THR A 406 -34.83 24.78 25.28
CA THR A 406 -35.98 25.66 25.02
C THR A 406 -36.34 26.41 26.29
N GLY A 407 -36.01 27.71 26.34
CA GLY A 407 -36.51 28.68 27.29
C GLY A 407 -37.69 29.46 26.71
N SER A 408 -38.76 29.55 27.50
CA SER A 408 -40.04 30.21 27.24
C SER A 408 -39.97 31.74 27.12
N GLY A 409 -40.70 32.28 26.13
CA GLY A 409 -41.57 33.46 26.26
C GLY A 409 -40.97 34.88 26.14
N SER A 410 -41.29 35.60 25.06
CA SER A 410 -42.13 36.82 25.09
C SER A 410 -42.14 37.57 23.74
N THR A 411 -43.25 38.27 23.54
CA THR A 411 -43.86 38.93 22.36
C THR A 411 -43.19 40.21 21.84
N SER A 412 -43.31 40.50 20.52
CA SER A 412 -43.86 41.74 19.90
C SER A 412 -43.49 41.86 18.40
N THR A 413 -44.46 41.71 17.49
CA THR A 413 -45.10 42.71 16.59
C THR A 413 -44.27 43.36 15.47
N GLY A 414 -44.74 43.20 14.21
CA GLY A 414 -44.67 44.27 13.19
C GLY A 414 -44.55 43.85 11.70
N ALA A 415 -45.68 43.91 10.97
CA ALA A 415 -45.96 44.14 9.53
C ALA A 415 -44.99 43.63 8.43
N GLY A 416 -45.40 43.10 7.26
CA GLY A 416 -46.60 43.20 6.42
C GLY A 416 -46.07 43.29 4.98
N SER A 417 -46.39 42.42 4.03
CA SER A 417 -47.40 42.59 2.95
C SER A 417 -46.82 41.93 1.69
N GLY A 418 -47.62 41.29 0.82
CA GLY A 418 -47.18 41.04 -0.58
C GLY A 418 -47.71 39.77 -1.26
N SER A 419 -48.94 39.87 -1.74
CA SER A 419 -49.75 39.01 -2.62
C SER A 419 -49.09 38.19 -3.76
N SER A 420 -49.67 36.99 -3.91
CA SER A 420 -49.85 36.07 -5.05
C SER A 420 -49.89 36.59 -6.50
N SER A 421 -49.43 35.77 -7.46
CA SER A 421 -50.14 35.51 -8.72
C SER A 421 -49.73 34.17 -9.39
N THR A 422 -50.71 33.55 -10.03
CA THR A 422 -50.74 32.29 -10.78
C THR A 422 -50.44 32.49 -12.27
N GLY A 423 -49.92 31.47 -12.98
CA GLY A 423 -49.95 31.49 -14.45
C GLY A 423 -49.23 30.35 -15.18
N ALA A 424 -50.01 29.36 -15.61
CA ALA A 424 -49.99 28.57 -16.85
C ALA A 424 -48.68 27.99 -17.45
N GLY A 425 -48.76 26.69 -17.80
CA GLY A 425 -47.78 25.98 -18.61
C GLY A 425 -48.01 26.06 -20.12
N SER A 426 -47.08 25.43 -20.85
CA SER A 426 -47.25 24.99 -22.24
C SER A 426 -46.19 23.93 -22.55
N GLY A 427 -46.64 22.78 -23.04
CA GLY A 427 -45.79 21.70 -23.52
C GLY A 427 -45.27 21.93 -24.94
N SER A 428 -44.31 21.11 -25.33
CA SER A 428 -44.11 20.70 -26.73
C SER A 428 -43.37 19.37 -26.77
N SER A 429 -43.89 18.51 -27.63
CA SER A 429 -43.48 17.14 -27.93
C SER A 429 -42.91 17.07 -29.35
N SER A 430 -42.43 15.87 -29.70
CA SER A 430 -41.93 15.41 -31.03
C SER A 430 -40.43 15.63 -31.24
N THR A 431 -39.62 14.76 -31.86
CA THR A 431 -39.71 13.45 -32.57
C THR A 431 -38.25 12.89 -32.53
N GLY A 432 -37.91 11.60 -32.45
CA GLY A 432 -38.25 10.47 -33.32
C GLY A 432 -37.19 10.28 -34.42
N ALA A 433 -36.20 9.40 -34.22
CA ALA A 433 -35.55 8.60 -35.28
C ALA A 433 -34.60 7.55 -34.69
N GLY A 434 -34.92 6.28 -34.92
CA GLY A 434 -34.04 5.14 -34.76
C GLY A 434 -33.81 4.45 -36.10
N SER A 435 -32.63 3.84 -36.25
CA SER A 435 -32.26 2.80 -37.24
C SER A 435 -30.79 2.49 -36.95
N GLY A 436 -30.29 1.26 -36.78
CA GLY A 436 -30.71 -0.01 -37.36
C GLY A 436 -29.58 -0.52 -38.26
N SER A 437 -28.69 -1.35 -37.68
CA SER A 437 -27.88 -2.45 -38.26
C SER A 437 -27.24 -2.33 -39.66
N SER A 438 -25.93 -2.64 -39.77
CA SER A 438 -25.45 -3.84 -40.50
C SER A 438 -23.92 -3.93 -40.59
N SER A 439 -23.45 -5.16 -40.49
CA SER A 439 -22.10 -5.69 -40.66
C SER A 439 -21.61 -5.70 -42.11
N THR A 440 -20.31 -5.49 -42.32
CA THR A 440 -19.53 -6.12 -43.41
C THR A 440 -18.13 -6.45 -42.92
N GLY A 441 -17.76 -7.73 -43.01
CA GLY A 441 -16.41 -8.20 -42.76
C GLY A 441 -15.52 -8.10 -43.99
N ALA A 442 -14.21 -7.98 -43.74
CA ALA A 442 -13.17 -8.40 -44.67
C ALA A 442 -12.00 -8.91 -43.82
N GLY A 443 -11.68 -10.20 -43.98
CA GLY A 443 -10.60 -10.88 -43.28
C GLY A 443 -9.28 -10.84 -44.04
N SER A 444 -8.20 -10.88 -43.28
CA SER A 444 -6.87 -11.43 -43.59
C SER A 444 -6.17 -11.49 -42.23
N GLY A 445 -5.81 -12.61 -41.62
CA GLY A 445 -5.44 -13.91 -42.17
C GLY A 445 -3.97 -14.19 -41.87
N VAL A 446 -3.56 -14.18 -40.59
CA VAL A 446 -2.31 -14.83 -40.13
C VAL A 446 -2.61 -15.57 -38.83
N THR A 447 -2.75 -16.89 -38.96
CA THR A 447 -2.96 -17.86 -37.90
C THR A 447 -1.65 -18.13 -37.15
N ALA A 448 -1.61 -17.80 -35.86
CA ALA A 448 -0.71 -18.42 -34.90
C ALA A 448 -1.57 -18.95 -33.74
N THR A 449 -1.77 -20.27 -33.72
CA THR A 449 -2.45 -21.02 -32.67
C THR A 449 -1.64 -20.99 -31.36
N PRO A 450 -2.19 -20.55 -30.22
CA PRO A 450 -1.64 -20.91 -28.92
C PRO A 450 -2.18 -22.27 -28.48
N ALA A 451 -1.25 -23.18 -28.20
CA ALA A 451 -1.53 -24.48 -27.58
C ALA A 451 -2.17 -24.28 -26.18
N PRO A 452 -3.04 -25.20 -25.72
CA PRO A 452 -3.70 -25.09 -24.43
C PRO A 452 -2.69 -25.32 -23.29
N CYS A 453 -2.49 -24.33 -22.43
CA CYS A 453 -1.75 -24.50 -21.18
C CYS A 453 -2.45 -25.53 -20.30
N ARG A 454 -1.78 -26.67 -20.14
CA ARG A 454 -2.08 -27.77 -19.25
C ARG A 454 -2.07 -27.26 -17.80
N LYS A 455 -3.10 -27.64 -17.03
CA LYS A 455 -3.11 -27.54 -15.57
C LYS A 455 -1.95 -28.37 -15.01
N ASP A 456 -0.92 -27.71 -14.51
CA ASP A 456 0.00 -28.30 -13.53
C ASP A 456 -0.28 -27.67 -12.17
N THR A 457 -0.83 -28.48 -11.29
CA THR A 457 -0.92 -28.30 -9.85
C THR A 457 0.50 -28.24 -9.28
N GLY A 458 0.91 -27.07 -8.81
CA GLY A 458 2.18 -26.86 -8.13
C GLY A 458 2.11 -25.61 -7.26
N ALA A 459 2.08 -25.80 -5.95
CA ALA A 459 2.10 -24.74 -4.95
C ALA A 459 3.33 -23.84 -5.15
N GLY A 460 3.11 -22.53 -5.29
CA GLY A 460 4.14 -21.52 -5.46
C GLY A 460 3.90 -20.36 -4.50
N ASN A 461 4.75 -20.27 -3.47
CA ASN A 461 4.68 -19.28 -2.40
C ASN A 461 5.03 -17.89 -2.91
N GLY A 462 4.09 -16.96 -2.72
CA GLY A 462 4.20 -15.55 -3.10
C GLY A 462 4.04 -14.64 -1.90
N LEU A 463 5.13 -14.06 -1.39
CA LEU A 463 5.32 -13.43 -0.07
C LEU A 463 4.47 -12.19 0.30
N THR A 464 3.22 -12.13 -0.14
CA THR A 464 2.11 -11.61 0.70
C THR A 464 1.65 -12.66 1.74
N SER A 465 2.36 -13.80 1.78
CA SER A 465 1.86 -15.05 2.32
C SER A 465 2.51 -15.51 3.62
N SER A 466 3.46 -14.82 4.25
CA SER A 466 3.92 -15.32 5.57
C SER A 466 2.87 -15.09 6.66
N VAL A 467 2.22 -13.93 6.65
CA VAL A 467 1.05 -13.67 7.50
C VAL A 467 -0.14 -14.51 7.00
N VAL A 468 -0.44 -14.46 5.70
CA VAL A 468 -1.62 -15.13 5.12
C VAL A 468 -1.52 -16.67 5.02
N LEU A 469 -0.32 -17.30 4.92
CA LEU A 469 -0.13 -18.77 4.97
C LEU A 469 -0.12 -19.30 6.40
N ILE A 470 0.36 -18.53 7.39
CA ILE A 470 0.05 -18.85 8.80
C ILE A 470 -1.47 -18.80 9.01
N PHE A 471 -2.20 -17.92 8.29
CA PHE A 471 -3.67 -17.93 8.33
C PHE A 471 -4.34 -19.03 7.48
N LEU A 472 -3.76 -19.49 6.36
CA LEU A 472 -4.35 -20.50 5.46
C LEU A 472 -4.02 -21.95 5.86
N SER A 473 -2.82 -22.25 6.37
CA SER A 473 -2.47 -23.62 6.81
C SER A 473 -3.23 -24.07 8.05
N PHE A 474 -3.82 -23.15 8.81
CA PHE A 474 -4.54 -23.44 10.06
C PHE A 474 -6.07 -23.40 9.94
N MET A 475 -6.62 -23.00 8.79
CA MET A 475 -8.07 -23.12 8.48
C MET A 475 -8.39 -24.40 7.69
N LEU A 476 -7.38 -25.18 7.31
CA LEU A 476 -7.48 -26.42 6.53
C LEU A 476 -7.40 -27.70 7.41
N GLN A 477 -7.67 -27.58 8.72
CA GLN A 477 -7.94 -28.72 9.61
C GLN A 477 -9.34 -28.65 10.20
#